data_AF-A0A2R6Y505-F1
#
_entry.id   AF-A0A2R6Y505-F1
#
_cell.length_a   1.000
_cell.length_b   1.000
_cell.length_c   1.000
_cell.angle_alpha   90.00
_cell.angle_beta   90.00
_cell.angle_gamma   90.00
#
_symmetry.space_group_name_H-M   'P 1'
#
loop_
_entity.id
_entity.type
_entity.pdbx_description
1 polymer ?
#
loop_
_entity_poly.entity_id
_entity_poly.type
_entity_poly.pdbx_seq_one_letter_code
_entity_poly.pdbx_strand_id
1 'polypeptide(L)' 'MKTLEQDIQALRQKMVTVFRQSGSYTDPELLHISRKLDEKLNDWQAMYAYKKQI' A
#
# COMPACT_ATOMS: atom_id res chain seq x y z
N MET A 1 17.36 2.65 5.66
CA MET A 1 15.96 2.53 6.13
C MET A 1 15.06 3.01 5.03
N LYS A 2 14.15 2.18 4.50
CA LYS A 2 13.09 2.67 3.61
C LYS A 2 12.05 3.39 4.46
N THR A 3 11.55 4.52 4.00
CA THR A 3 10.46 5.23 4.71
C THR A 3 9.13 4.54 4.41
N LEU A 4 8.16 4.67 5.32
CA LEU A 4 6.80 4.13 5.14
C LEU A 4 6.18 4.60 3.80
N GLU A 5 6.48 5.83 3.39
CA GLU A 5 6.06 6.40 2.10
C GLU A 5 6.69 5.69 0.90
N GLN A 6 7.96 5.29 0.99
CA GLN A 6 8.62 4.51 -0.06
C GLN A 6 8.02 3.10 -0.19
N ASP A 7 7.63 2.48 0.92
CA ASP A 7 6.97 1.18 0.90
C ASP A 7 5.55 1.27 0.29
N ILE A 8 4.78 2.33 0.62
CA ILE A 8 3.49 2.61 0.00
C ILE A 8 3.64 2.80 -1.52
N GLN A 9 4.65 3.56 -1.96
CA GLN A 9 4.92 3.76 -3.38
C GLN A 9 5.33 2.46 -4.08
N ALA A 10 6.16 1.63 -3.45
CA ALA A 10 6.54 0.32 -3.99
C ALA A 10 5.32 -0.60 -4.15
N LEU A 11 4.42 -0.63 -3.16
CA LEU A 11 3.18 -1.41 -3.22
C LEU A 11 2.26 -0.92 -4.35
N ARG A 12 2.13 0.39 -4.55
CA ARG A 12 1.36 0.97 -5.67
C ARG A 12 1.90 0.54 -7.02
N GLN A 13 3.22 0.62 -7.21
CA GLN A 13 3.84 0.15 -8.46
C GLN A 13 3.59 -1.34 -8.67
N LYS A 14 3.71 -2.15 -7.61
CA LYS A 14 3.44 -3.58 -7.67
C LYS A 14 1.99 -3.89 -8.04
N MET A 15 1.00 -3.16 -7.50
CA MET A 15 -0.41 -3.31 -7.89
C MET A 15 -0.61 -3.06 -9.38
N VAL A 16 -0.04 -1.97 -9.91
CA VAL A 16 -0.15 -1.64 -11.33
C VAL A 16 0.47 -2.73 -12.20
N THR A 17 1.64 -3.27 -11.80
CA THR A 17 2.28 -4.38 -12.53
C THR A 17 1.41 -5.63 -12.53
N VAL A 18 0.91 -6.06 -11.37
CA VAL A 18 0.08 -7.27 -11.25
C VAL A 18 -1.26 -7.11 -11.98
N PHE A 19 -1.88 -5.92 -11.91
CA PHE A 19 -3.09 -5.63 -12.68
C PHE A 19 -2.82 -5.66 -14.18
N ARG A 20 -1.70 -5.09 -14.65
CA ARG A 20 -1.32 -5.15 -16.08
C ARG A 20 -1.05 -6.57 -16.57
N GLN A 21 -0.56 -7.45 -15.68
CA GLN A 21 -0.28 -8.85 -16.02
C GLN A 21 -1.53 -9.73 -16.01
N SER A 22 -2.38 -9.57 -14.99
CA SER A 22 -3.59 -10.39 -14.81
C SER A 22 -4.80 -9.88 -15.59
N GLY A 23 -4.87 -8.57 -15.85
CA GLY A 23 -6.05 -7.90 -16.43
C GLY A 23 -7.29 -7.95 -15.52
N SER A 24 -7.17 -8.40 -14.28
CA SER A 24 -8.29 -8.67 -13.39
C SER A 24 -8.13 -7.97 -12.04
N TYR A 25 -9.21 -7.32 -11.59
CA TYR A 25 -9.29 -6.72 -10.27
C TYR A 25 -9.46 -7.75 -9.14
N THR A 26 -9.80 -9.00 -9.47
CA THR A 26 -10.00 -10.09 -8.50
C THR A 26 -8.82 -11.05 -8.45
N ASP A 27 -7.70 -10.70 -9.06
CA ASP A 27 -6.49 -11.50 -8.99
C ASP A 27 -6.04 -11.67 -7.52
N PRO A 28 -5.78 -12.90 -7.05
CA PRO A 28 -5.41 -13.13 -5.65
C PRO A 28 -4.14 -12.38 -5.21
N GLU A 29 -3.17 -12.19 -6.10
CA GLU A 29 -1.97 -11.41 -5.80
C GLU A 29 -2.31 -9.92 -5.71
N LEU A 30 -3.15 -9.40 -6.59
CA LEU A 30 -3.62 -8.02 -6.53
C LEU A 30 -4.39 -7.74 -5.23
N LEU A 31 -5.28 -8.64 -4.82
CA LEU A 31 -6.03 -8.54 -3.56
C LEU A 31 -5.09 -8.57 -2.35
N HIS A 32 -4.05 -9.40 -2.38
CA HIS A 32 -3.04 -9.46 -1.33
C HIS A 32 -2.24 -8.15 -1.22
N ILE A 33 -1.84 -7.59 -2.37
CA ILE A 33 -1.11 -6.31 -2.39
C ILE A 33 -2.03 -5.18 -1.92
N SER A 34 -3.30 -5.18 -2.31
CA SER A 34 -4.29 -4.20 -1.85
C SER A 34 -4.41 -4.22 -0.33
N ARG A 35 -4.54 -5.40 0.29
CA ARG A 35 -4.61 -5.53 1.75
C ARG A 35 -3.36 -4.97 2.44
N LYS A 36 -2.17 -5.27 1.92
CA LYS A 36 -0.92 -4.72 2.46
C LYS A 36 -0.83 -3.20 2.32
N LEU A 37 -1.36 -2.65 1.25
CA LEU A 37 -1.41 -1.21 1.05
C LEU A 37 -2.31 -0.55 2.09
N ASP A 38 -3.48 -1.12 2.36
CA ASP A 38 -4.39 -0.63 3.41
C ASP A 38 -3.73 -0.65 4.80
N GLU A 39 -3.03 -1.73 5.16
CA GLU A 39 -2.26 -1.80 6.41
C GLU A 39 -1.22 -0.68 6.52
N LYS A 40 -0.45 -0.44 5.45
CA LYS A 40 0.58 0.60 5.44
C LYS A 40 0.00 2.02 5.46
N LEU A 41 -1.15 2.23 4.83
CA LEU A 41 -1.86 3.51 4.89
C LEU A 41 -2.42 3.77 6.28
N ASN A 42 -2.94 2.75 6.95
CA ASN A 42 -3.38 2.85 8.35
C ASN A 42 -2.20 3.17 9.28
N ASP A 43 -1.06 2.50 9.12
CA ASP A 43 0.17 2.81 9.86
C ASP A 43 0.57 4.28 9.67
N TRP A 44 0.51 4.77 8.43
CA TRP A 44 0.88 6.15 8.08
C TRP A 44 -0.09 7.15 8.69
N GLN A 45 -1.40 6.88 8.59
CA GLN A 45 -2.45 7.71 9.17
C GLN A 45 -2.33 7.76 10.70
N ALA A 46 -2.03 6.65 11.37
CA ALA A 46 -1.82 6.61 12.82
C ALA A 46 -0.61 7.47 13.23
N MET A 47 0.51 7.38 12.49
CA MET A 47 1.68 8.24 12.72
C MET A 47 1.36 9.72 12.52
N TYR A 48 0.59 10.06 11.48
CA TYR A 48 0.22 11.46 11.19
C TYR A 48 -0.81 12.00 12.19
N ALA A 49 -1.78 11.18 12.62
CA ALA A 49 -2.76 11.56 13.63
C ALA A 49 -2.09 11.84 14.99
N TYR A 50 -1.11 11.02 15.37
CA TYR A 50 -0.30 11.23 16.58
C TYR A 50 0.48 12.55 16.54
N LYS A 51 1.08 12.88 15.39
CA LYS A 51 1.82 14.14 15.20
C LYS A 51 0.96 15.41 15.26
N LYS A 52 -0.37 15.32 15.08
CA LYS A 52 -1.27 16.49 15.10
C LYS A 52 -1.75 16.87 16.51
N GLN A 53 -1.54 16.01 17.51
CA GLN A 53 -2.01 16.20 18.88
C GLN A 53 -0.94 16.72 19.86
N ILE A 54 0.30 16.90 19.39
CA ILE A 54 1.44 17.44 20.14
C ILE A 54 1.81 18.78 19.53
#